data_AF-A0A3D6DR29-F1
#
_entry.id   AF-A0A3D6DR29-F1
#
_cell.length_a   1.000
_cell.length_b   1.000
_cell.length_c   1.000
_cell.angle_alpha   90.00
_cell.angle_beta   90.00
_cell.angle_gamma   90.00
#
_symmetry.space_group_name_H-M   'P 1'
#
loop_
_entity.id
_entity.type
_entity.pdbx_description
1 polymer ?
#
loop_
_entity_poly.entity_id
_entity_poly.type
_entity_poly.pdbx_seq_one_letter_code
_entity_poly.pdbx_strand_id
1 'polypeptide(L)'
;MAELLPDAAAQLAVQLADLGEEFRRSVPGRMRDVEDAFAALGGRRDAAALLQLSGAAHRLAGAAGTFGHAALGDAAHRLEERVRHLDTNPAGCGGQDRAALQGLLADLQAAAAVVTAAAAVTGTAATTVDTAPGLPAAALPRPVFLVDEDSRLGAEIAEKLGHYGYQARFFPTPRAAIEAMREAPPDALVFDLGSPGGMLDKVLLAEARAIAPAPVLIVSARGDLAARLHALRAGGDAYLTKPLDIGALVDRLDDLLDKSDHRPARVLVVEDDPITGQALLAVLASAGILAELVGDPGQVLERLRETLPDLIVMDISLPGCRGDELVGVIRQVDVWQGVPIVYLSVEVDRDRQLLALEQGGDDFLQKPIAPGHLLRVVSARIERARRLRALMTRDSLTGLLNHARFMEQLDIEALRARRSGKPLSAAMIDIDHFKSVNDSYGHAAGDIVIKGLARLLQQRLRQVDVIGRYGGEEFAVLFPETSSDAARAVIEEIGRVFVGLRFRRPDGDFAVSFSAGVASVDQACQPRQLIEAADRALYDAKRRGRNRVEVATPCAGAAT
;
A
#
# COMPACT_ATOMS: atom_id res chain seq x y z
N MET A 1 7.41 -20.37 -18.11
CA MET A 1 6.42 -19.28 -18.11
C MET A 1 7.12 -17.93 -18.24
N ALA A 2 7.71 -17.62 -19.40
CA ALA A 2 8.54 -16.42 -19.60
C ALA A 2 7.97 -15.48 -20.68
N GLU A 3 6.64 -15.32 -20.77
CA GLU A 3 6.00 -14.66 -21.92
C GLU A 3 4.88 -13.65 -21.60
N LEU A 4 4.73 -13.17 -20.36
CA LEU A 4 3.58 -12.32 -19.96
C LEU A 4 3.85 -10.82 -19.76
N LEU A 5 5.08 -10.32 -20.02
CA LEU A 5 5.41 -8.89 -19.89
C LEU A 5 5.31 -8.02 -21.18
N PRO A 6 5.28 -8.52 -22.43
CA PRO A 6 5.24 -7.63 -23.61
C PRO A 6 3.90 -6.90 -23.82
N ASP A 7 2.80 -7.42 -23.28
CA ASP A 7 1.44 -6.98 -23.64
C ASP A 7 1.03 -5.66 -22.96
N ALA A 8 1.32 -5.48 -21.66
CA ALA A 8 0.95 -4.28 -20.91
C ALA A 8 1.67 -3.00 -21.38
N ALA A 9 2.95 -3.11 -21.75
CA ALA A 9 3.72 -1.97 -22.26
C ALA A 9 3.25 -1.54 -23.66
N ALA A 10 2.87 -2.50 -24.51
CA ALA A 10 2.30 -2.22 -25.83
C ALA A 10 0.91 -1.58 -25.71
N GLN A 11 0.06 -2.08 -24.81
CA GLN A 11 -1.26 -1.51 -24.54
C GLN A 11 -1.17 -0.10 -23.98
N LEU A 12 -0.26 0.16 -23.05
CA LEU A 12 -0.01 1.51 -22.52
C LEU A 12 0.43 2.47 -23.64
N ALA A 13 1.32 2.03 -24.52
CA ALA A 13 1.79 2.86 -25.64
C ALA A 13 0.66 3.24 -26.60
N VAL A 14 -0.28 2.31 -26.88
CA VAL A 14 -1.46 2.58 -27.69
C VAL A 14 -2.40 3.57 -27.01
N GLN A 15 -2.72 3.36 -25.72
CA GLN A 15 -3.59 4.27 -24.96
C GLN A 15 -3.02 5.69 -24.88
N LEU A 16 -1.72 5.84 -24.63
CA LEU A 16 -1.06 7.15 -24.59
C LEU A 16 -1.03 7.82 -25.97
N ALA A 17 -0.91 7.05 -27.05
CA ALA A 17 -0.98 7.57 -28.41
C ALA A 17 -2.39 8.09 -28.75
N ASP A 18 -3.44 7.33 -28.38
CA ASP A 18 -4.84 7.73 -28.59
C ASP A 18 -5.18 9.01 -27.82
N LEU A 19 -4.75 9.10 -26.56
CA LEU A 19 -4.92 10.31 -25.73
C LEU A 19 -4.13 11.50 -26.30
N GLY A 20 -2.95 11.26 -26.87
CA GLY A 20 -2.16 12.31 -27.54
C GLY A 20 -2.85 12.85 -28.79
N GLU A 21 -3.56 11.99 -29.52
CA GLU A 21 -4.39 12.41 -30.66
C GLU A 21 -5.63 13.20 -30.22
N GLU A 22 -6.29 12.77 -29.15
CA GLU A 22 -7.41 13.51 -28.55
C GLU A 22 -6.97 14.90 -28.06
N PHE A 23 -5.82 14.98 -27.38
CA PHE A 23 -5.21 16.24 -26.98
C PHE A 23 -5.05 17.16 -28.19
N ARG A 24 -4.42 16.68 -29.28
CA ARG A 24 -4.18 17.46 -30.49
C ARG A 24 -5.47 18.01 -31.10
N ARG A 25 -6.54 17.21 -31.14
CA ARG A 25 -7.87 17.66 -31.61
C ARG A 25 -8.50 18.69 -30.69
N SER A 26 -8.19 18.66 -29.39
CA SER A 26 -8.68 19.63 -28.41
C SER A 26 -7.96 20.98 -28.44
N VAL A 27 -6.73 21.06 -28.98
CA VAL A 27 -5.90 22.28 -28.99
C VAL A 27 -6.63 23.52 -29.56
N PRO A 28 -7.33 23.46 -30.71
CA PRO A 28 -8.07 24.62 -31.23
C PRO A 28 -9.22 25.11 -30.34
N GLY A 29 -9.80 24.23 -29.52
CA GLY A 29 -10.81 24.60 -28.54
C GLY A 29 -10.19 25.29 -27.33
N ARG A 30 -9.14 24.69 -26.77
CA ARG A 30 -8.38 25.26 -25.64
C ARG A 30 -7.77 26.63 -25.96
N MET A 31 -7.31 26.82 -27.20
CA MET A 31 -6.82 28.12 -27.66
C MET A 31 -7.92 29.18 -27.69
N ARG A 32 -9.15 28.82 -28.09
CA ARG A 32 -10.29 29.73 -28.04
C ARG A 32 -10.62 30.13 -26.60
N ASP A 33 -10.56 29.20 -25.65
CA ASP A 33 -10.77 29.52 -24.23
C ASP A 33 -9.74 30.54 -23.70
N VAL A 34 -8.47 30.40 -24.09
CA VAL A 34 -7.41 31.36 -23.74
C VAL A 34 -7.67 32.73 -24.38
N GLU A 35 -8.07 32.76 -25.66
CA GLU A 35 -8.38 33.98 -26.39
C GLU A 35 -9.60 34.71 -25.81
N ASP A 36 -10.66 33.98 -25.49
CA ASP A 36 -11.88 34.51 -24.89
C ASP A 36 -11.60 35.08 -23.48
N ALA A 37 -10.81 34.38 -22.66
CA ALA A 37 -10.38 34.87 -21.35
C ALA A 37 -9.51 36.14 -21.48
N PHE A 38 -8.62 36.20 -22.47
CA PHE A 38 -7.82 37.39 -22.75
C PHE A 38 -8.67 38.57 -23.28
N ALA A 39 -9.72 38.29 -24.05
CA ALA A 39 -10.66 39.29 -24.51
C ALA A 39 -11.49 39.87 -23.35
N ALA A 40 -11.94 39.00 -22.43
CA ALA A 40 -12.73 39.38 -21.24
C ALA A 40 -11.98 40.34 -20.30
N LEU A 41 -10.65 40.24 -20.25
CA LEU A 41 -9.77 41.19 -19.54
C LEU A 41 -9.95 42.65 -20.00
N GLY A 42 -10.40 42.90 -21.23
CA GLY A 42 -10.72 44.25 -21.72
C GLY A 42 -9.62 45.31 -21.45
N GLY A 43 -10.02 46.53 -21.09
CA GLY A 43 -9.11 47.64 -20.76
C GLY A 43 -8.93 47.92 -19.26
N ARG A 44 -9.42 47.06 -18.37
CA ARG A 44 -9.37 47.24 -16.92
C ARG A 44 -8.94 45.94 -16.25
N ARG A 45 -8.36 46.03 -15.06
CA ARG A 45 -8.03 44.83 -14.29
C ARG A 45 -9.32 44.16 -13.78
N ASP A 46 -9.55 42.93 -14.23
CA ASP A 46 -10.59 42.05 -13.70
C ASP A 46 -9.92 40.79 -13.13
N ALA A 47 -10.05 40.58 -11.82
CA ALA A 47 -9.45 39.46 -11.12
C ALA A 47 -10.04 38.11 -11.58
N ALA A 48 -11.33 38.07 -11.93
CA ALA A 48 -11.96 36.85 -12.42
C ALA A 48 -11.42 36.46 -13.80
N ALA A 49 -11.25 37.45 -14.69
CA ALA A 49 -10.69 37.23 -16.02
C ALA A 49 -9.20 36.83 -15.97
N LEU A 50 -8.41 37.42 -15.07
CA LEU A 50 -7.01 37.00 -14.84
C LEU A 50 -6.93 35.55 -14.35
N LEU A 51 -7.80 35.15 -13.43
CA LEU A 51 -7.85 33.78 -12.93
C LEU A 51 -8.25 32.79 -14.03
N GLN A 52 -9.24 33.14 -14.87
CA GLN A 52 -9.66 32.34 -16.02
C GLN A 52 -8.53 32.18 -17.05
N LEU A 53 -7.83 33.27 -17.37
CA LEU A 53 -6.71 33.24 -18.32
C LEU A 53 -5.55 32.40 -17.78
N SER A 54 -5.20 32.57 -16.51
CA SER A 54 -4.15 31.77 -15.85
C SER A 54 -4.51 30.28 -15.87
N GLY A 55 -5.75 29.92 -15.54
CA GLY A 55 -6.19 28.52 -15.54
C GLY A 55 -6.22 27.89 -16.93
N ALA A 56 -6.67 28.62 -17.95
CA ALA A 56 -6.68 28.14 -19.33
C ALA A 56 -5.26 27.91 -19.87
N ALA A 57 -4.33 28.84 -19.59
CA ALA A 57 -2.92 28.70 -19.93
C ALA A 57 -2.26 27.52 -19.18
N HIS A 58 -2.55 27.36 -17.89
CA HIS A 58 -2.02 26.26 -17.07
C HIS A 58 -2.42 24.89 -17.61
N ARG A 59 -3.73 24.66 -17.87
CA ARG A 59 -4.22 23.38 -18.43
C ARG A 59 -3.57 23.06 -19.77
N LEU A 60 -3.35 24.08 -20.61
CA LEU A 60 -2.68 23.90 -21.89
C LEU A 60 -1.20 23.55 -21.71
N ALA A 61 -0.51 24.19 -20.76
CA ALA A 61 0.89 23.91 -20.46
C ALA A 61 1.10 22.47 -19.97
N GLY A 62 0.29 22.03 -19.00
CA GLY A 62 0.36 20.68 -18.43
C GLY A 62 0.09 19.60 -19.48
N ALA A 63 -1.02 19.71 -20.21
CA ALA A 63 -1.41 18.72 -21.22
C ALA A 63 -0.42 18.69 -22.40
N ALA A 64 0.04 19.84 -22.90
CA ALA A 64 1.03 19.90 -23.99
C ALA A 64 2.34 19.22 -23.59
N GLY A 65 2.79 19.42 -22.36
CA GLY A 65 3.95 18.72 -21.82
C GLY A 65 3.76 17.20 -21.83
N THR A 66 2.64 16.70 -21.30
CA THR A 66 2.36 15.26 -21.17
C THR A 66 2.48 14.51 -22.49
N PHE A 67 2.09 15.13 -23.60
CA PHE A 67 2.13 14.53 -24.94
C PHE A 67 3.34 14.96 -25.79
N GLY A 68 4.38 15.54 -25.17
CA GLY A 68 5.64 15.84 -25.84
C GLY A 68 5.65 17.11 -26.72
N HIS A 69 4.67 17.99 -26.55
CA HIS A 69 4.58 19.27 -27.26
C HIS A 69 5.26 20.41 -26.47
N ALA A 70 6.57 20.29 -26.24
CA ALA A 70 7.34 21.20 -25.38
C ALA A 70 7.20 22.69 -25.77
N ALA A 71 7.25 23.03 -27.06
CA ALA A 71 7.13 24.41 -27.52
C ALA A 71 5.76 25.04 -27.17
N LEU A 72 4.69 24.25 -27.23
CA LEU A 72 3.34 24.68 -26.83
C LEU A 72 3.25 24.83 -25.31
N GLY A 73 3.83 23.87 -24.58
CA GLY A 73 3.91 23.91 -23.13
C GLY A 73 4.64 25.15 -22.61
N ASP A 74 5.83 25.43 -23.14
CA ASP A 74 6.67 26.57 -22.76
C ASP A 74 5.98 27.90 -23.06
N ALA A 75 5.31 28.02 -24.21
CA ALA A 75 4.57 29.23 -24.57
C ALA A 75 3.40 29.48 -23.62
N ALA A 76 2.66 28.42 -23.25
CA ALA A 76 1.53 28.51 -22.33
C ALA A 76 2.00 28.85 -20.90
N HIS A 77 3.11 28.27 -20.46
CA HIS A 77 3.69 28.55 -19.15
C HIS A 77 4.18 30.01 -19.02
N ARG A 78 4.85 30.56 -20.05
CA ARG A 78 5.25 31.98 -20.06
C ARG A 78 4.05 32.92 -19.95
N LEU A 79 2.94 32.57 -20.60
CA LEU A 79 1.68 33.33 -20.48
C LEU A 79 1.14 33.25 -19.06
N GLU A 80 1.08 32.06 -18.47
CA GLU A 80 0.64 31.83 -17.09
C GLU A 80 1.46 32.62 -16.06
N GLU A 81 2.80 32.53 -16.11
CA GLU A 81 3.69 33.26 -15.20
C GLU A 81 3.47 34.78 -15.26
N ARG A 82 3.29 35.30 -16.49
CA ARG A 82 3.07 36.73 -16.69
C ARG A 82 1.74 37.18 -16.08
N VAL A 83 0.68 36.40 -16.25
CA VAL A 83 -0.64 36.66 -15.67
C VAL A 83 -0.58 36.63 -14.14
N ARG A 84 0.13 35.65 -13.56
CA ARG A 84 0.31 35.54 -12.10
C ARG A 84 1.10 36.71 -11.51
N HIS A 85 2.11 37.20 -12.22
CA HIS A 85 2.84 38.41 -11.82
C HIS A 85 1.95 39.66 -11.80
N LEU A 86 0.97 39.76 -12.70
CA LEU A 86 -0.01 40.85 -12.71
C LEU A 86 -1.02 40.72 -11.57
N ASP A 87 -1.33 39.50 -11.13
CA ASP A 87 -2.22 39.30 -10.00
C ASP A 87 -1.60 39.76 -8.67
N THR A 88 -0.31 39.49 -8.47
CA THR A 88 0.44 39.88 -7.26
C THR A 88 0.87 41.35 -7.21
N ASN A 89 0.82 42.09 -8.32
CA ASN A 89 1.26 43.50 -8.39
C ASN A 89 0.08 44.47 -8.64
N PRO A 90 -0.42 45.19 -7.61
CA PRO A 90 -1.59 46.06 -7.71
C PRO A 90 -1.46 47.28 -8.65
N ALA A 91 -0.26 47.63 -9.09
CA ALA A 91 -0.03 48.73 -10.03
C ALA A 91 -0.03 48.32 -11.52
N GLY A 92 -0.10 47.02 -11.83
CA GLY A 92 0.09 46.48 -13.19
C GLY A 92 -1.21 46.08 -13.88
N CYS A 93 -1.63 46.89 -14.85
CA CYS A 93 -2.49 46.51 -15.98
C CYS A 93 -2.50 47.67 -17.01
N GLY A 94 -1.31 48.23 -17.27
CA GLY A 94 -1.14 49.34 -18.21
C GLY A 94 -1.10 48.87 -19.67
N GLY A 95 -1.04 49.81 -20.62
CA GLY A 95 -0.90 49.48 -22.04
C GLY A 95 0.33 48.61 -22.37
N GLN A 96 1.40 48.72 -21.57
CA GLN A 96 2.61 47.89 -21.70
C GLN A 96 2.38 46.43 -21.28
N ASP A 97 1.63 46.18 -20.21
CA ASP A 97 1.32 44.81 -19.77
C ASP A 97 0.42 44.11 -20.77
N ARG A 98 -0.56 44.82 -21.33
CA ARG A 98 -1.46 44.29 -22.37
C ARG A 98 -0.70 43.97 -23.67
N ALA A 99 0.23 44.82 -24.09
CA ALA A 99 1.07 44.55 -25.25
C ALA A 99 1.97 43.32 -25.03
N ALA A 100 2.51 43.14 -23.83
CA ALA A 100 3.30 41.96 -23.47
C ALA A 100 2.46 40.67 -23.51
N LEU A 101 1.25 40.70 -22.95
CA LEU A 101 0.32 39.56 -23.01
C LEU A 101 -0.11 39.24 -24.45
N GLN A 102 -0.33 40.25 -25.31
CA GLN A 102 -0.61 40.03 -26.73
C GLN A 102 0.55 39.36 -27.46
N GLY A 103 1.80 39.73 -27.15
CA GLY A 103 2.98 39.06 -27.71
C GLY A 103 3.05 37.59 -27.31
N LEU A 104 2.85 37.29 -26.03
CA LEU A 104 2.83 35.91 -25.51
C LEU A 104 1.67 35.09 -26.10
N LEU A 105 0.51 35.70 -26.32
CA LEU A 105 -0.62 35.05 -26.98
C LEU A 105 -0.30 34.70 -28.45
N ALA A 106 0.38 35.59 -29.17
CA ALA A 106 0.81 35.33 -30.55
C ALA A 106 1.83 34.19 -30.64
N ASP A 107 2.80 34.14 -29.71
CA ASP A 107 3.75 33.01 -29.60
C ASP A 107 3.02 31.69 -29.34
N LEU A 108 2.01 31.72 -28.46
CA LEU A 108 1.20 30.55 -28.13
C LEU A 108 0.37 30.07 -29.33
N GLN A 109 -0.23 31.00 -30.09
CA GLN A 109 -0.96 30.69 -31.32
C GLN A 109 -0.05 30.04 -32.37
N ALA A 110 1.17 30.55 -32.55
CA ALA A 110 2.15 29.97 -33.47
C ALA A 110 2.52 28.53 -33.06
N ALA A 111 2.74 28.28 -31.77
CA ALA A 111 3.02 26.93 -31.27
C ALA A 111 1.82 25.98 -31.44
N ALA A 112 0.60 26.44 -31.21
CA ALA A 112 -0.62 25.67 -31.40
C ALA A 112 -0.86 25.29 -32.87
N ALA A 113 -0.53 26.18 -33.81
CA ALA A 113 -0.61 25.92 -35.25
C ALA A 113 0.31 24.76 -35.68
N VAL A 114 1.51 24.66 -35.11
CA VAL A 114 2.44 23.55 -35.39
C VAL A 114 1.88 22.21 -34.92
N VAL A 115 1.26 22.18 -33.73
CA VAL A 115 0.68 20.95 -33.15
C VAL A 115 -0.52 20.47 -33.98
N THR A 116 -1.33 21.40 -34.49
CA THR A 116 -2.54 21.08 -35.28
C THR A 116 -2.24 20.73 -36.74
N ALA A 117 -1.14 21.23 -37.31
CA ALA A 117 -0.75 20.98 -38.71
C ALA A 117 -0.18 19.56 -38.97
N ALA A 118 0.25 18.83 -37.94
CA ALA A 118 0.87 17.50 -38.07
C ALA A 118 -0.13 16.35 -38.41
N ALA A 119 -1.40 16.65 -38.69
CA ALA A 119 -2.51 15.70 -38.69
C ALA A 119 -2.78 14.94 -40.02
N ALA A 120 -1.82 14.82 -40.94
CA ALA A 120 -2.02 14.06 -42.18
C ALA A 120 -1.03 12.90 -42.27
N VAL A 121 -1.32 11.77 -41.61
CA VAL A 121 -1.04 10.40 -42.08
C VAL A 121 -1.49 9.34 -41.05
N THR A 122 -2.30 8.42 -41.56
CA THR A 122 -2.66 7.07 -41.08
C THR A 122 -3.41 6.88 -39.76
N GLY A 123 -4.64 6.36 -39.90
CA GLY A 123 -5.30 5.59 -38.87
C GLY A 123 -5.13 4.08 -39.09
N THR A 124 -5.40 3.31 -38.04
CA THR A 124 -5.94 1.94 -38.15
C THR A 124 -6.58 1.54 -36.82
N ALA A 125 -7.74 0.89 -36.91
CA ALA A 125 -8.57 0.44 -35.80
C ALA A 125 -7.95 -0.73 -35.03
N ALA A 126 -8.26 -0.86 -33.74
CA ALA A 126 -7.97 -2.04 -32.94
C ALA A 126 -9.18 -2.46 -32.08
N THR A 127 -9.32 -3.78 -32.00
CA THR A 127 -10.44 -4.59 -31.53
C THR A 127 -10.37 -4.82 -30.02
N THR A 128 -11.52 -4.85 -29.35
CA THR A 128 -11.64 -5.16 -27.91
C THR A 128 -11.57 -6.67 -27.65
N VAL A 129 -10.71 -7.09 -26.71
CA VAL A 129 -10.81 -8.41 -26.05
C VAL A 129 -10.81 -8.20 -24.54
N ASP A 130 -11.80 -8.84 -23.92
CA ASP A 130 -12.10 -8.92 -22.49
C ASP A 130 -11.22 -9.98 -21.80
N THR A 131 -10.64 -9.65 -20.64
CA THR A 131 -10.15 -10.67 -19.68
C THR A 131 -10.24 -10.16 -18.25
N ALA A 132 -11.06 -10.87 -17.46
CA ALA A 132 -11.19 -10.73 -16.02
C ALA A 132 -9.93 -11.22 -15.25
N PRO A 133 -9.58 -10.62 -14.09
CA PRO A 133 -8.55 -11.17 -13.22
C PRO A 133 -9.10 -12.33 -12.37
N GLY A 134 -8.45 -13.49 -12.47
CA GLY A 134 -8.69 -14.65 -11.61
C GLY A 134 -8.24 -14.41 -10.17
N LEU A 135 -9.00 -15.01 -9.25
CA LEU A 135 -8.70 -15.09 -7.81
C LEU A 135 -7.36 -15.82 -7.57
N PRO A 136 -6.48 -15.32 -6.67
CA PRO A 136 -5.33 -16.10 -6.23
C PRO A 136 -5.74 -17.26 -5.30
N ALA A 137 -5.07 -18.38 -5.52
CA ALA A 137 -5.24 -19.64 -4.81
C ALA A 137 -4.85 -19.56 -3.32
N ALA A 138 -5.46 -20.44 -2.51
CA ALA A 138 -5.19 -20.62 -1.09
C ALA A 138 -3.69 -20.71 -0.77
N ALA A 139 -3.28 -20.06 0.33
CA ALA A 139 -1.89 -20.01 0.78
C ALA A 139 -1.33 -21.42 1.04
N LEU A 140 -0.50 -21.88 0.11
CA LEU A 140 0.34 -23.07 0.26
C LEU A 140 1.45 -22.80 1.28
N PRO A 141 2.02 -23.83 1.94
CA PRO A 141 3.16 -23.67 2.83
C PRO A 141 4.32 -22.99 2.09
N ARG A 142 4.91 -21.95 2.68
CA ARG A 142 5.93 -21.10 2.04
C ARG A 142 7.30 -21.80 2.02
N PRO A 143 7.82 -22.24 0.84
CA PRO A 143 9.13 -22.88 0.77
C PRO A 143 10.27 -21.90 1.04
N VAL A 144 11.15 -22.22 1.99
CA VAL A 144 12.35 -21.41 2.29
C VAL A 144 13.58 -22.28 2.10
N PHE A 145 14.57 -21.82 1.35
CA PHE A 145 15.80 -22.56 1.14
C PHE A 145 16.90 -22.01 2.04
N LEU A 146 17.44 -22.85 2.91
CA LEU A 146 18.54 -22.53 3.81
C LEU A 146 19.83 -23.12 3.25
N VAL A 147 20.81 -22.27 2.98
CA VAL A 147 22.14 -22.64 2.51
C VAL A 147 23.13 -22.40 3.63
N ASP A 148 23.70 -23.47 4.18
CA ASP A 148 24.69 -23.40 5.26
C ASP A 148 25.69 -24.56 5.11
N GLU A 149 26.98 -24.28 5.35
CA GLU A 149 28.05 -25.29 5.33
C GLU A 149 27.92 -26.27 6.51
N ASP A 150 27.35 -25.82 7.64
CA ASP A 150 27.14 -26.65 8.81
C ASP A 150 25.83 -27.44 8.69
N SER A 151 25.96 -28.70 8.26
CA SER A 151 24.82 -29.61 8.10
C SER A 151 24.01 -29.86 9.38
N ARG A 152 24.60 -29.72 10.57
CA ARG A 152 23.90 -29.94 11.85
C ARG A 152 23.12 -28.69 12.25
N LEU A 153 23.78 -27.54 12.24
CA LEU A 153 23.14 -26.26 12.57
C LEU A 153 22.06 -25.90 11.55
N GLY A 154 22.32 -26.12 10.26
CA GLY A 154 21.36 -25.89 9.19
C GLY A 154 20.11 -26.77 9.30
N ALA A 155 20.26 -28.05 9.63
CA ALA A 155 19.13 -28.94 9.88
C ALA A 155 18.30 -28.50 11.10
N GLU A 156 18.97 -28.07 12.18
CA GLU A 156 18.31 -27.55 13.39
C GLU A 156 17.52 -26.26 13.11
N ILE A 157 18.08 -25.33 12.33
CA ILE A 157 17.39 -24.10 11.92
C ILE A 157 16.18 -24.44 11.03
N ALA A 158 16.34 -25.35 10.07
CA ALA A 158 15.23 -25.77 9.20
C ALA A 158 14.09 -26.42 9.99
N GLU A 159 14.41 -27.30 10.94
CA GLU A 159 13.42 -27.89 11.85
C GLU A 159 12.72 -26.82 12.69
N LYS A 160 13.49 -25.88 13.27
CA LYS A 160 12.94 -24.77 14.03
C LYS A 160 12.03 -23.90 13.16
N LEU A 161 12.41 -23.52 11.94
CA LEU A 161 11.56 -22.78 11.00
C LEU A 161 10.26 -23.53 10.64
N GLY A 162 10.30 -24.86 10.59
CA GLY A 162 9.11 -25.70 10.45
C GLY A 162 8.04 -25.44 11.52
N HIS A 163 8.45 -25.19 12.76
CA HIS A 163 7.55 -24.81 13.86
C HIS A 163 6.91 -23.41 13.67
N TYR A 164 7.40 -22.63 12.70
CA TYR A 164 6.91 -21.30 12.34
C TYR A 164 6.09 -21.31 11.03
N GLY A 165 5.81 -22.49 10.45
CA GLY A 165 4.98 -22.65 9.26
C GLY A 165 5.73 -22.56 7.94
N TYR A 166 7.06 -22.44 7.98
CA TYR A 166 7.91 -22.47 6.80
C TYR A 166 8.23 -23.90 6.37
N GLN A 167 8.20 -24.17 5.07
CA GLN A 167 8.75 -25.41 4.53
C GLN A 167 10.24 -25.20 4.23
N ALA A 168 11.04 -25.22 5.29
CA ALA A 168 12.48 -25.01 5.18
C ALA A 168 13.19 -26.25 4.59
N ARG A 169 13.93 -26.06 3.50
CA ARG A 169 14.80 -27.09 2.90
C ARG A 169 16.25 -26.66 3.05
N PHE A 170 17.05 -27.52 3.68
CA PHE A 170 18.47 -27.30 3.88
C PHE A 170 19.29 -27.77 2.67
N PHE A 171 20.31 -26.98 2.30
CA PHE A 171 21.28 -27.29 1.27
C PHE A 171 22.69 -27.01 1.78
N PRO A 172 23.63 -27.97 1.66
CA PRO A 172 25.00 -27.79 2.14
C PRO A 172 25.85 -26.88 1.25
N THR A 173 25.38 -26.56 0.03
CA THR A 173 26.11 -25.70 -0.92
C THR A 173 25.15 -24.83 -1.74
N PRO A 174 25.59 -23.63 -2.18
CA PRO A 174 24.79 -22.76 -3.05
C PRO A 174 24.36 -23.42 -4.37
N ARG A 175 25.23 -24.23 -4.98
CA ARG A 175 24.91 -24.91 -6.25
C ARG A 175 23.76 -25.91 -6.10
N ALA A 176 23.75 -26.69 -5.03
CA ALA A 176 22.67 -27.64 -4.76
C ALA A 176 21.33 -26.91 -4.56
N ALA A 177 21.35 -25.73 -3.92
CA ALA A 177 20.15 -24.90 -3.80
C ALA A 177 19.68 -24.39 -5.17
N ILE A 178 20.58 -23.86 -6.01
CA ILE A 178 20.26 -23.36 -7.36
C ILE A 178 19.68 -24.48 -8.24
N GLU A 179 20.22 -25.69 -8.19
CA GLU A 179 19.67 -26.84 -8.92
C GLU A 179 18.24 -27.16 -8.46
N ALA A 180 17.99 -27.19 -7.16
CA ALA A 180 16.65 -27.40 -6.61
C ALA A 180 15.66 -26.27 -6.94
N MET A 181 16.13 -25.01 -7.05
CA MET A 181 15.30 -23.86 -7.44
C MET A 181 14.73 -24.01 -8.86
N ARG A 182 15.45 -24.70 -9.76
CA ARG A 182 14.99 -24.95 -11.14
C ARG A 182 13.81 -25.92 -11.17
N GLU A 183 13.70 -26.80 -10.19
CA GLU A 183 12.56 -27.72 -10.03
C GLU A 183 11.39 -27.05 -9.30
N ALA A 184 11.68 -26.39 -8.18
CA ALA A 184 10.69 -25.72 -7.34
C ALA A 184 11.29 -24.45 -6.72
N PRO A 185 10.87 -23.24 -7.15
CA PRO A 185 11.42 -22.01 -6.64
C PRO A 185 10.96 -21.75 -5.18
N PRO A 186 11.86 -21.30 -4.29
CA PRO A 186 11.51 -20.89 -2.94
C PRO A 186 10.89 -19.48 -2.91
N ASP A 187 10.18 -19.19 -1.83
CA ASP A 187 9.69 -17.85 -1.52
C ASP A 187 10.81 -16.98 -0.92
N ALA A 188 11.78 -17.56 -0.22
CA ALA A 188 12.96 -16.86 0.28
C ALA A 188 14.20 -17.76 0.34
N LEU A 189 15.38 -17.14 0.25
CA LEU A 189 16.69 -17.75 0.41
C LEU A 189 17.35 -17.23 1.68
N VAL A 190 17.84 -18.12 2.52
CA VAL A 190 18.67 -17.80 3.70
C VAL A 190 20.06 -18.35 3.45
N PHE A 191 21.06 -17.46 3.34
CA PHE A 191 22.46 -17.84 3.15
C PHE A 191 23.26 -17.60 4.42
N ASP A 192 23.86 -18.64 4.95
CA ASP A 192 24.85 -18.53 6.02
C ASP A 192 26.25 -18.33 5.42
N LEU A 193 26.84 -17.18 5.72
CA LEU A 193 28.23 -16.88 5.47
C LEU A 193 29.05 -17.38 6.65
N GLY A 194 29.73 -18.50 6.42
CA GLY A 194 30.84 -18.98 7.25
C GLY A 194 32.01 -17.99 7.36
N SER A 195 33.13 -18.49 7.87
CA SER A 195 34.37 -17.71 8.10
C SER A 195 34.83 -16.94 6.84
N PRO A 196 35.58 -15.81 6.98
CA PRO A 196 35.63 -14.76 5.96
C PRO A 196 36.27 -15.25 4.66
N GLY A 197 35.46 -15.37 3.60
CA GLY A 197 35.93 -15.60 2.23
C GLY A 197 35.20 -16.70 1.45
N GLY A 198 34.38 -17.54 2.10
CA GLY A 198 33.58 -18.55 1.43
C GLY A 198 32.11 -18.15 1.34
N MET A 199 31.53 -18.24 0.13
CA MET A 199 30.15 -18.66 -0.14
C MET A 199 29.18 -17.70 -0.86
N LEU A 200 29.33 -16.37 -0.81
CA LEU A 200 28.53 -15.47 -1.70
C LEU A 200 29.37 -14.87 -2.83
N ASP A 201 29.25 -15.47 -4.02
CA ASP A 201 29.63 -14.81 -5.26
C ASP A 201 28.42 -14.02 -5.80
N LYS A 202 28.64 -12.78 -6.23
CA LYS A 202 27.64 -11.96 -6.93
C LYS A 202 27.09 -12.70 -8.16
N VAL A 203 27.90 -13.54 -8.80
CA VAL A 203 27.50 -14.36 -9.95
C VAL A 203 26.47 -15.42 -9.55
N LEU A 204 26.69 -16.12 -8.43
CA LEU A 204 25.77 -17.15 -7.92
C LEU A 204 24.41 -16.55 -7.55
N LEU A 205 24.40 -15.38 -6.92
CA LEU A 205 23.15 -14.68 -6.58
C LEU A 205 22.42 -14.13 -7.79
N ALA A 206 23.16 -13.65 -8.80
CA ALA A 206 22.56 -13.25 -10.07
C ALA A 206 21.90 -14.45 -10.79
N GLU A 207 22.53 -15.64 -10.74
CA GLU A 207 21.96 -16.87 -11.28
C GLU A 207 20.69 -17.30 -10.52
N ALA A 208 20.72 -17.29 -9.18
CA ALA A 208 19.55 -17.60 -8.37
C ALA A 208 18.38 -16.64 -8.66
N ARG A 209 18.66 -15.32 -8.77
CA ARG A 209 17.64 -14.31 -9.10
C ARG A 209 17.09 -14.43 -10.52
N ALA A 210 17.89 -14.93 -11.46
CA ALA A 210 17.41 -15.20 -12.81
C ALA A 210 16.42 -16.37 -12.86
N ILE A 211 16.49 -17.31 -11.89
CA ILE A 211 15.54 -18.40 -11.73
C ILE A 211 14.26 -17.91 -11.05
N ALA A 212 14.39 -17.20 -9.92
CA ALA A 212 13.26 -16.62 -9.19
C ALA A 212 13.66 -15.33 -8.46
N PRO A 213 12.81 -14.29 -8.45
CA PRO A 213 13.09 -13.02 -7.77
C PRO A 213 12.91 -13.12 -6.23
N ALA A 214 13.28 -14.24 -5.62
CA ALA A 214 13.11 -14.47 -4.20
C ALA A 214 14.05 -13.57 -3.36
N PRO A 215 13.58 -12.98 -2.25
CA PRO A 215 14.42 -12.24 -1.32
C PRO A 215 15.51 -13.12 -0.71
N VAL A 216 16.67 -12.52 -0.50
CA VAL A 216 17.89 -13.17 0.00
C VAL A 216 18.29 -12.57 1.35
N LEU A 217 18.16 -13.35 2.41
CA LEU A 217 18.62 -13.02 3.75
C LEU A 217 20.00 -13.62 4.01
N ILE A 218 20.94 -12.79 4.45
CA ILE A 218 22.31 -13.22 4.75
C ILE A 218 22.51 -13.31 6.26
N VAL A 219 23.02 -14.43 6.74
CA VAL A 219 23.41 -14.65 8.14
C VAL A 219 24.94 -14.73 8.21
N SER A 220 25.60 -14.08 9.16
CA SER A 220 27.05 -14.15 9.29
C SER A 220 27.55 -13.93 10.71
N ALA A 221 28.72 -14.45 11.05
CA ALA A 221 29.39 -14.15 12.33
C ALA A 221 29.95 -12.72 12.42
N ARG A 222 30.13 -12.01 11.30
CA ARG A 222 30.69 -10.65 11.27
C ARG A 222 29.59 -9.59 11.34
N GLY A 223 29.67 -8.67 12.30
CA GLY A 223 28.72 -7.55 12.41
C GLY A 223 29.19 -6.24 11.76
N ASP A 224 30.43 -6.19 11.27
CA ASP A 224 31.06 -4.97 10.79
C ASP A 224 30.51 -4.43 9.46
N LEU A 225 30.74 -3.14 9.21
CA LEU A 225 30.25 -2.45 8.01
C LEU A 225 30.78 -3.07 6.71
N ALA A 226 32.03 -3.55 6.69
CA ALA A 226 32.62 -4.12 5.48
C ALA A 226 31.92 -5.42 5.09
N ALA A 227 31.61 -6.30 6.05
CA ALA A 227 30.84 -7.51 5.82
C ALA A 227 29.41 -7.21 5.32
N ARG A 228 28.73 -6.24 5.93
CA ARG A 228 27.39 -5.81 5.51
C ARG A 228 27.37 -5.20 4.09
N LEU A 229 28.37 -4.37 3.75
CA LEU A 229 28.50 -3.80 2.40
C LEU A 229 28.81 -4.87 1.35
N HIS A 230 29.61 -5.87 1.70
CA HIS A 230 29.90 -6.99 0.81
C HIS A 230 28.63 -7.80 0.51
N ALA A 231 27.86 -8.13 1.54
CA ALA A 231 26.56 -8.80 1.45
C ALA A 231 25.55 -8.03 0.56
N LEU A 232 25.44 -6.71 0.76
CA LEU A 232 24.58 -5.85 -0.06
C LEU A 232 25.03 -5.83 -1.53
N ARG A 233 26.33 -5.69 -1.80
CA ARG A 233 26.88 -5.65 -3.16
C ARG A 233 26.77 -6.97 -3.91
N ALA A 234 26.71 -8.09 -3.18
CA ALA A 234 26.44 -9.41 -3.74
C ALA A 234 24.95 -9.58 -4.12
N GLY A 235 24.06 -8.74 -3.60
CA GLY A 235 22.63 -8.74 -3.92
C GLY A 235 21.71 -9.27 -2.81
N GLY A 236 22.19 -9.30 -1.55
CA GLY A 236 21.36 -9.63 -0.38
C GLY A 236 20.39 -8.50 -0.01
N ASP A 237 19.16 -8.87 0.36
CA ASP A 237 18.09 -7.95 0.74
C ASP A 237 18.08 -7.63 2.25
N ALA A 238 18.60 -8.55 3.07
CA ALA A 238 18.66 -8.39 4.52
C ALA A 238 19.88 -9.08 5.13
N TYR A 239 20.22 -8.72 6.37
CA TYR A 239 21.42 -9.20 7.05
C TYR A 239 21.19 -9.42 8.55
N LEU A 240 21.59 -10.59 9.06
CA LEU A 240 21.58 -10.96 10.48
C LEU A 240 22.97 -11.41 10.94
N THR A 241 23.26 -11.18 12.22
CA THR A 241 24.53 -11.55 12.85
C THR A 241 24.36 -12.76 13.76
N LYS A 242 25.33 -13.67 13.79
CA LYS A 242 25.41 -14.76 14.78
C LYS A 242 25.81 -14.21 16.17
N PRO A 243 25.37 -14.81 17.29
CA PRO A 243 24.51 -16.00 17.38
C PRO A 243 23.09 -15.71 16.86
N LEU A 244 22.56 -16.62 16.05
CA LEU A 244 21.29 -16.43 15.35
C LEU A 244 20.11 -16.65 16.31
N ASP A 245 19.33 -15.60 16.55
CA ASP A 245 18.03 -15.72 17.18
C ASP A 245 16.98 -16.14 16.14
N ILE A 246 16.35 -17.29 16.35
CA ILE A 246 15.32 -17.82 15.44
C ILE A 246 14.10 -16.90 15.41
N GLY A 247 13.77 -16.22 16.51
CA GLY A 247 12.72 -15.20 16.52
C GLY A 247 13.06 -14.08 15.54
N ALA A 248 14.26 -13.51 15.64
CA ALA A 248 14.71 -12.46 14.73
C ALA A 248 14.83 -12.93 13.27
N LEU A 249 15.20 -14.19 13.04
CA LEU A 249 15.21 -14.80 11.70
C LEU A 249 13.80 -14.84 11.09
N VAL A 250 12.83 -15.30 11.87
CA VAL A 250 11.42 -15.37 11.47
C VAL A 250 10.89 -13.98 11.21
N ASP A 251 11.09 -13.02 12.12
CA ASP A 251 10.61 -11.65 11.95
C ASP A 251 11.18 -11.03 10.67
N ARG A 252 12.44 -11.35 10.31
CA ARG A 252 13.05 -10.89 9.06
C ARG A 252 12.53 -11.62 7.83
N LEU A 253 12.25 -12.91 7.92
CA LEU A 253 11.63 -13.65 6.83
C LEU A 253 10.20 -13.15 6.59
N ASP A 254 9.43 -12.93 7.65
CA ASP A 254 8.12 -12.31 7.60
C ASP A 254 8.23 -10.91 6.97
N ASP A 255 9.14 -10.04 7.41
CA ASP A 255 9.37 -8.71 6.79
C ASP A 255 9.64 -8.78 5.27
N LEU A 256 10.43 -9.77 4.84
CA LEU A 256 10.84 -9.93 3.44
C LEU A 256 9.73 -10.53 2.57
N LEU A 257 8.95 -11.45 3.15
CA LEU A 257 7.90 -12.22 2.49
C LEU A 257 6.53 -11.55 2.55
N ASP A 258 6.22 -10.81 3.62
CA ASP A 258 5.02 -9.97 3.77
C ASP A 258 5.17 -8.61 3.09
N LYS A 259 5.95 -8.53 2.00
CA LYS A 259 5.97 -7.40 1.07
C LYS A 259 4.61 -7.08 0.42
N SER A 260 3.54 -7.78 0.78
CA SER A 260 2.22 -7.51 0.26
C SER A 260 1.15 -7.66 1.34
N ASP A 261 0.69 -6.51 1.81
CA ASP A 261 -0.73 -6.22 1.70
C ASP A 261 -1.09 -6.47 0.20
N HIS A 262 -1.54 -7.70 -0.11
CA HIS A 262 -1.78 -8.18 -1.49
C HIS A 262 -2.91 -7.42 -2.18
N ARG A 263 -3.53 -6.45 -1.49
CA ARG A 263 -4.44 -5.53 -2.12
C ARG A 263 -3.67 -4.62 -3.09
N PRO A 264 -4.13 -4.52 -4.35
CA PRO A 264 -3.55 -3.57 -5.29
C PRO A 264 -3.63 -2.16 -4.69
N ALA A 265 -2.58 -1.37 -4.90
CA ALA A 265 -2.51 -0.05 -4.28
C ALA A 265 -3.59 0.86 -4.84
N ARG A 266 -4.24 1.62 -3.95
CA ARG A 266 -5.29 2.56 -4.34
C ARG A 266 -4.73 3.98 -4.38
N VAL A 267 -4.84 4.65 -5.53
CA VAL A 267 -4.37 6.03 -5.70
C VAL A 267 -5.54 6.93 -6.06
N LEU A 268 -5.70 8.03 -5.33
CA LEU A 268 -6.63 9.09 -5.73
C LEU A 268 -5.85 10.15 -6.51
N VAL A 269 -6.22 10.40 -7.76
CA VAL A 269 -5.65 11.43 -8.62
C VAL A 269 -6.60 12.61 -8.64
N VAL A 270 -6.14 13.79 -8.21
CA VAL A 270 -6.89 15.04 -8.23
C VAL A 270 -6.30 15.93 -9.32
N GLU A 271 -7.00 16.02 -10.45
CA GLU A 271 -6.54 16.67 -11.68
C GLU A 271 -7.78 17.13 -12.48
N ASP A 272 -7.86 18.42 -12.81
CA ASP A 272 -9.03 19.00 -13.49
C ASP A 272 -9.02 18.78 -15.01
N ASP A 273 -7.85 18.55 -15.60
CA ASP A 273 -7.73 18.23 -17.02
C ASP A 273 -8.01 16.73 -17.28
N PRO A 274 -9.13 16.36 -17.94
CA PRO A 274 -9.52 14.97 -18.08
C PRO A 274 -8.56 14.16 -18.95
N ILE A 275 -7.90 14.80 -19.94
CA ILE A 275 -6.95 14.12 -20.83
C ILE A 275 -5.67 13.77 -20.06
N THR A 276 -5.12 14.73 -19.31
CA THR A 276 -3.97 14.50 -18.41
C THR A 276 -4.31 13.49 -17.33
N GLY A 277 -5.49 13.61 -16.70
CA GLY A 277 -5.97 12.67 -15.70
C GLY A 277 -6.04 11.24 -16.22
N GLN A 278 -6.62 11.02 -17.41
CA GLN A 278 -6.68 9.69 -18.03
C GLN A 278 -5.28 9.13 -18.37
N ALA A 279 -4.35 9.97 -18.81
CA ALA A 279 -2.97 9.54 -19.05
C ALA A 279 -2.29 9.06 -17.75
N LEU A 280 -2.49 9.78 -16.63
CA LEU A 280 -1.99 9.36 -15.31
C LEU A 280 -2.60 8.03 -14.87
N LEU A 281 -3.92 7.85 -15.04
CA LEU A 281 -4.60 6.60 -14.72
C LEU A 281 -4.05 5.42 -15.54
N ALA A 282 -3.86 5.59 -16.86
CA ALA A 282 -3.32 4.56 -17.73
C ALA A 282 -1.91 4.13 -17.30
N VAL A 283 -1.05 5.09 -16.98
CA VAL A 283 0.31 4.81 -16.48
C VAL A 283 0.26 4.04 -15.16
N LEU A 284 -0.53 4.49 -14.18
CA LEU A 284 -0.66 3.80 -12.88
C LEU A 284 -1.23 2.38 -13.03
N ALA A 285 -2.26 2.20 -13.87
CA ALA A 285 -2.89 0.92 -14.13
C ALA A 285 -1.90 -0.10 -14.73
N SER A 286 -0.96 0.34 -15.57
CA SER A 286 0.09 -0.53 -16.14
C SER A 286 0.99 -1.19 -15.08
N ALA A 287 1.04 -0.63 -13.86
CA ALA A 287 1.77 -1.17 -12.72
C ALA A 287 0.87 -1.92 -11.72
N GLY A 288 -0.40 -2.21 -12.07
CA GLY A 288 -1.36 -2.87 -11.19
C GLY A 288 -1.89 -1.98 -10.05
N ILE A 289 -1.75 -0.66 -10.17
CA ILE A 289 -2.27 0.32 -9.20
C ILE A 289 -3.70 0.67 -9.61
N LEU A 290 -4.64 0.54 -8.68
CA LEU A 290 -6.03 0.99 -8.84
C LEU A 290 -6.09 2.50 -8.62
N ALA A 291 -6.18 3.27 -9.69
CA ALA A 291 -6.26 4.72 -9.63
C ALA A 291 -7.67 5.23 -9.96
N GLU A 292 -8.10 6.29 -9.27
CA GLU A 292 -9.37 6.97 -9.50
C GLU A 292 -9.13 8.47 -9.70
N LEU A 293 -9.80 9.07 -10.70
CA LEU A 293 -9.69 10.49 -11.02
C LEU A 293 -10.81 11.30 -10.37
N VAL A 294 -10.44 12.43 -9.76
CA VAL A 294 -11.34 13.46 -9.24
C VAL A 294 -11.00 14.79 -9.89
N GLY A 295 -11.86 15.27 -10.79
CA GLY A 295 -11.67 16.55 -11.49
C GLY A 295 -12.22 17.76 -10.75
N ASP A 296 -13.13 17.55 -9.80
CA ASP A 296 -13.73 18.62 -8.99
C ASP A 296 -13.18 18.59 -7.55
N PRO A 297 -12.44 19.63 -7.12
CA PRO A 297 -11.91 19.73 -5.77
C PRO A 297 -12.97 19.59 -4.67
N GLY A 298 -14.22 20.00 -4.95
CA GLY A 298 -15.33 19.91 -4.01
C GLY A 298 -15.71 18.48 -3.62
N GLN A 299 -15.37 17.49 -4.45
CA GLN A 299 -15.71 16.07 -4.24
C GLN A 299 -14.61 15.30 -3.50
N VAL A 300 -13.42 15.89 -3.29
CA VAL A 300 -12.24 15.18 -2.79
C VAL A 300 -12.48 14.55 -1.40
N LEU A 301 -13.11 15.26 -0.47
CA LEU A 301 -13.36 14.73 0.88
C LEU A 301 -14.35 13.56 0.89
N GLU A 302 -15.35 13.59 0.02
CA GLU A 302 -16.30 12.48 -0.15
C GLU A 302 -15.58 11.26 -0.72
N ARG A 303 -14.83 11.45 -1.82
CA ARG A 303 -14.08 10.38 -2.47
C ARG A 303 -13.00 9.79 -1.57
N LEU A 304 -12.31 10.58 -0.75
CA LEU A 304 -11.35 10.04 0.21
C LEU A 304 -11.96 9.04 1.21
N ARG A 305 -13.25 9.20 1.57
CA ARG A 305 -13.97 8.28 2.46
C ARG A 305 -14.34 6.97 1.76
N GLU A 306 -14.67 7.02 0.47
CA GLU A 306 -15.02 5.85 -0.33
C GLU A 306 -13.77 5.08 -0.81
N THR A 307 -12.78 5.83 -1.26
CA THR A 307 -11.58 5.33 -1.93
C THR A 307 -10.50 4.89 -0.94
N LEU A 308 -10.47 5.42 0.29
CA LEU A 308 -9.47 5.11 1.32
C LEU A 308 -8.05 4.87 0.72
N PRO A 309 -7.50 5.86 0.00
CA PRO A 309 -6.34 5.63 -0.85
C PRO A 309 -5.07 5.36 -0.03
N ASP A 310 -4.15 4.62 -0.65
CA ASP A 310 -2.79 4.43 -0.17
C ASP A 310 -1.90 5.64 -0.49
N LEU A 311 -2.25 6.45 -1.49
CA LEU A 311 -1.55 7.69 -1.88
C LEU A 311 -2.50 8.64 -2.63
N ILE A 312 -2.27 9.94 -2.51
CA ILE A 312 -2.95 10.99 -3.28
C ILE A 312 -1.95 11.62 -4.25
N VAL A 313 -2.31 11.71 -5.53
CA VAL A 313 -1.62 12.54 -6.52
C VAL A 313 -2.45 13.81 -6.69
N MET A 314 -1.87 14.97 -6.44
CA MET A 314 -2.59 16.23 -6.30
C MET A 314 -2.03 17.28 -7.26
N ASP A 315 -2.81 17.77 -8.22
CA ASP A 315 -2.43 18.98 -8.94
C ASP A 315 -2.40 20.18 -7.99
N ILE A 316 -1.37 21.02 -8.07
CA ILE A 316 -1.26 22.24 -7.30
C ILE A 316 -2.21 23.34 -7.81
N SER A 317 -2.58 23.29 -9.09
CA SER A 317 -3.43 24.28 -9.73
C SER A 317 -4.80 23.66 -10.01
N LEU A 318 -5.78 23.94 -9.15
CA LEU A 318 -7.13 23.42 -9.31
C LEU A 318 -8.14 24.56 -9.54
N PRO A 319 -9.29 24.27 -10.17
CA PRO A 319 -10.36 25.24 -10.29
C PRO A 319 -10.89 25.66 -8.90
N GLY A 320 -10.78 26.95 -8.58
CA GLY A 320 -11.37 27.54 -7.38
C GLY A 320 -10.55 27.41 -6.09
N CYS A 321 -9.48 26.63 -6.06
CA CYS A 321 -8.54 26.57 -4.94
C CYS A 321 -7.16 26.08 -5.39
N ARG A 322 -6.15 26.25 -4.53
CA ARG A 322 -4.84 25.64 -4.77
C ARG A 322 -4.78 24.23 -4.14
N GLY A 323 -4.01 23.34 -4.75
CA GLY A 323 -3.83 21.97 -4.25
C GLY A 323 -3.16 21.92 -2.88
N ASP A 324 -2.27 22.85 -2.55
CA ASP A 324 -1.67 22.95 -1.21
C ASP A 324 -2.68 23.37 -0.13
N GLU A 325 -3.58 24.31 -0.44
CA GLU A 325 -4.70 24.66 0.44
C GLU A 325 -5.61 23.45 0.70
N LEU A 326 -5.91 22.68 -0.35
CA LEU A 326 -6.72 21.47 -0.24
C LEU A 326 -6.03 20.39 0.61
N VAL A 327 -4.71 20.25 0.49
CA VAL A 327 -3.92 19.39 1.39
C VAL A 327 -4.01 19.87 2.83
N GLY A 328 -3.91 21.18 3.07
CA GLY A 328 -4.14 21.76 4.39
C GLY A 328 -5.50 21.35 4.99
N VAL A 329 -6.56 21.30 4.19
CA VAL A 329 -7.88 20.79 4.59
C VAL A 329 -7.86 19.28 4.86
N ILE A 330 -7.23 18.48 4.00
CA ILE A 330 -7.11 17.02 4.19
C ILE A 330 -6.39 16.69 5.50
N ARG A 331 -5.35 17.46 5.86
CA ARG A 331 -4.57 17.25 7.09
C ARG A 331 -5.31 17.64 8.38
N GLN A 332 -6.45 18.34 8.30
CA GLN A 332 -7.32 18.59 9.45
C GLN A 332 -8.14 17.34 9.88
N VAL A 333 -8.12 16.27 9.08
CA VAL A 333 -8.85 15.03 9.37
C VAL A 333 -7.87 13.93 9.77
N ASP A 334 -7.95 13.47 11.02
CA ASP A 334 -6.99 12.52 11.63
C ASP A 334 -6.78 11.25 10.80
N VAL A 335 -7.84 10.70 10.21
CA VAL A 335 -7.80 9.46 9.41
C VAL A 335 -6.87 9.58 8.19
N TRP A 336 -6.64 10.78 7.66
CA TRP A 336 -5.84 10.99 6.45
C TRP A 336 -4.46 11.59 6.70
N GLN A 337 -4.09 11.90 7.93
CA GLN A 337 -2.77 12.46 8.23
C GLN A 337 -1.61 11.55 7.78
N GLY A 338 -1.81 10.24 7.80
CA GLY A 338 -0.81 9.25 7.36
C GLY A 338 -0.92 8.83 5.89
N VAL A 339 -1.73 9.50 5.06
CA VAL A 339 -1.81 9.22 3.62
C VAL A 339 -0.76 10.07 2.90
N PRO A 340 0.19 9.46 2.16
CA PRO A 340 1.19 10.23 1.43
C PRO A 340 0.55 11.01 0.27
N ILE A 341 1.02 12.24 0.04
CA ILE A 341 0.53 13.13 -1.02
C ILE A 341 1.69 13.58 -1.91
N VAL A 342 1.56 13.35 -3.22
CA VAL A 342 2.53 13.76 -4.23
C VAL A 342 1.91 14.87 -5.07
N TYR A 343 2.54 16.05 -5.07
CA TYR A 343 2.07 17.16 -5.89
C TYR A 343 2.49 17.02 -7.35
N LEU A 344 1.62 17.46 -8.26
CA LEU A 344 1.93 17.71 -9.66
C LEU A 344 1.98 19.21 -9.91
N SER A 345 2.96 19.69 -10.67
CA SER A 345 3.01 21.11 -11.02
C SER A 345 3.85 21.41 -12.25
N VAL A 346 3.51 22.51 -12.92
CA VAL A 346 4.33 23.13 -13.97
C VAL A 346 5.44 24.03 -13.41
N GLU A 347 5.41 24.40 -12.12
CA GLU A 347 6.35 25.35 -11.52
C GLU A 347 7.78 24.79 -11.48
N VAL A 348 8.76 25.57 -11.95
CA VAL A 348 10.18 25.18 -11.97
C VAL A 348 10.95 25.72 -10.75
N ASP A 349 10.40 26.72 -10.05
CA ASP A 349 11.00 27.35 -8.89
C ASP A 349 10.97 26.43 -7.65
N ARG A 350 12.16 26.00 -7.22
CA ARG A 350 12.33 25.11 -6.07
C ARG A 350 11.87 25.73 -4.75
N ASP A 351 12.02 27.05 -4.56
CA ASP A 351 11.65 27.69 -3.29
C ASP A 351 10.13 27.66 -3.09
N ARG A 352 9.38 27.81 -4.18
CA ARG A 352 7.91 27.66 -4.17
C ARG A 352 7.46 26.21 -3.97
N GLN A 353 8.19 25.25 -4.56
CA GLN A 353 7.92 23.83 -4.33
C GLN A 353 8.16 23.45 -2.86
N LEU A 354 9.20 23.99 -2.23
CA LEU A 354 9.50 23.81 -0.81
C LEU A 354 8.38 24.36 0.09
N LEU A 355 7.87 25.56 -0.19
CA LEU A 355 6.74 26.14 0.55
C LEU A 355 5.47 25.27 0.48
N ALA A 356 5.21 24.61 -0.66
CA ALA A 356 4.08 23.69 -0.78
C ALA A 356 4.29 22.41 0.06
N LEU A 357 5.52 21.90 0.17
CA LEU A 357 5.83 20.75 1.02
C LEU A 357 5.62 21.05 2.52
N GLU A 358 5.84 22.29 2.96
CA GLU A 358 5.59 22.71 4.34
C GLU A 358 4.11 22.57 4.75
N GLN A 359 3.18 22.56 3.78
CA GLN A 359 1.75 22.34 4.03
C GLN A 359 1.36 20.87 4.17
N GLY A 360 2.32 19.94 4.12
CA GLY A 360 2.11 18.54 4.44
C GLY A 360 2.07 17.60 3.23
N GLY A 361 2.62 18.01 2.09
CA GLY A 361 2.94 17.10 0.99
C GLY A 361 4.22 16.30 1.25
N ASP A 362 4.35 15.15 0.57
CA ASP A 362 5.47 14.20 0.75
C ASP A 362 6.49 14.23 -0.38
N ASP A 363 6.06 14.68 -1.57
CA ASP A 363 6.91 14.75 -2.76
C ASP A 363 6.31 15.67 -3.83
N PHE A 364 7.10 15.91 -4.89
CA PHE A 364 6.72 16.75 -6.01
C PHE A 364 7.15 16.15 -7.34
N LEU A 365 6.27 16.20 -8.33
CA LEU A 365 6.52 15.80 -9.71
C LEU A 365 6.26 16.98 -10.64
N GLN A 366 7.32 17.41 -11.34
CA GLN A 366 7.23 18.46 -12.33
C GLN A 366 6.58 17.92 -13.62
N LYS A 367 5.56 18.61 -14.12
CA LYS A 367 4.95 18.41 -15.44
C LYS A 367 5.90 19.02 -16.50
N PRO A 368 6.21 18.29 -17.60
CA PRO A 368 5.70 16.96 -17.95
C PRO A 368 6.37 15.81 -17.19
N ILE A 369 5.57 14.79 -16.88
CA ILE A 369 6.00 13.66 -16.05
C ILE A 369 6.26 12.45 -16.94
N ALA A 370 7.50 11.97 -16.98
CA ALA A 370 7.80 10.72 -17.66
C ALA A 370 7.10 9.54 -16.95
N PRO A 371 6.45 8.60 -17.67
CA PRO A 371 5.70 7.49 -17.06
C PRO A 371 6.51 6.69 -16.03
N GLY A 372 7.75 6.34 -16.36
CA GLY A 372 8.64 5.62 -15.44
C GLY A 372 9.02 6.43 -14.19
N HIS A 373 9.02 7.76 -14.28
CA HIS A 373 9.28 8.62 -13.11
C HIS A 373 8.07 8.63 -12.17
N LEU A 374 6.86 8.79 -12.70
CA LEU A 374 5.61 8.72 -11.94
C LEU A 374 5.53 7.40 -11.15
N LEU A 375 5.69 6.28 -11.84
CA LEU A 375 5.63 4.95 -11.23
C LEU A 375 6.66 4.79 -10.12
N ARG A 376 7.91 5.19 -10.35
CA ARG A 376 8.97 5.07 -9.35
C ARG A 376 8.66 5.86 -8.08
N VAL A 377 8.19 7.10 -8.22
CA VAL A 377 7.87 7.96 -7.07
C VAL A 377 6.64 7.42 -6.34
N VAL A 378 5.54 7.15 -7.05
CA VAL A 378 4.29 6.67 -6.46
C VAL A 378 4.49 5.33 -5.76
N SER A 379 5.13 4.35 -6.41
CA SER A 379 5.40 3.03 -5.80
C SER A 379 6.28 3.16 -4.56
N ALA A 380 7.36 3.95 -4.60
CA ALA A 380 8.24 4.12 -3.45
C ALA A 380 7.52 4.75 -2.24
N ARG A 381 6.64 5.72 -2.47
CA ARG A 381 5.85 6.38 -1.41
C ARG A 381 4.81 5.43 -0.81
N ILE A 382 4.11 4.67 -1.65
CA ILE A 382 3.15 3.64 -1.21
C ILE A 382 3.87 2.57 -0.39
N GLU A 383 4.98 2.03 -0.87
CA GLU A 383 5.74 1.00 -0.15
C GLU A 383 6.23 1.51 1.21
N ARG A 384 6.76 2.74 1.26
CA ARG A 384 7.19 3.37 2.51
C ARG A 384 6.02 3.54 3.48
N ALA A 385 4.89 4.08 3.01
CA ALA A 385 3.71 4.28 3.84
C ALA A 385 3.15 2.95 4.35
N ARG A 386 3.08 1.93 3.50
CA ARG A 386 2.68 0.56 3.88
C ARG A 386 3.62 -0.03 4.90
N ARG A 387 4.94 0.14 4.76
CA ARG A 387 5.93 -0.35 5.73
C ARG A 387 5.80 0.34 7.08
N LEU A 388 5.66 1.68 7.09
CA LEU A 388 5.44 2.43 8.32
C LEU A 388 4.12 2.04 9.00
N ARG A 389 3.05 1.90 8.21
CA ARG A 389 1.77 1.37 8.70
C ARG A 389 1.95 -0.04 9.26
N ALA A 390 2.63 -0.95 8.57
CA ALA A 390 2.86 -2.33 9.01
C ALA A 390 3.53 -2.39 10.40
N LEU A 391 4.55 -1.55 10.63
CA LEU A 391 5.21 -1.39 11.93
C LEU A 391 4.28 -0.85 13.03
N MET A 392 3.21 -0.16 12.64
CA MET A 392 2.20 0.43 13.52
C MET A 392 0.88 -0.36 13.54
N THR A 393 0.70 -1.39 12.71
CA THR A 393 -0.55 -2.14 12.55
C THR A 393 -0.50 -3.51 13.18
N ARG A 394 0.70 -4.09 13.29
CA ARG A 394 0.89 -5.44 13.81
C ARG A 394 1.44 -5.40 15.23
N ASP A 395 1.06 -6.40 16.00
CA ASP A 395 1.66 -6.69 17.29
C ASP A 395 3.06 -7.28 17.08
N SER A 396 4.06 -6.73 17.76
CA SER A 396 5.47 -7.08 17.57
C SER A 396 5.83 -8.49 18.02
N LEU A 397 5.02 -9.12 18.88
CA LEU A 397 5.29 -10.47 19.38
C LEU A 397 4.65 -11.55 18.51
N THR A 398 3.46 -11.28 17.98
CA THR A 398 2.64 -12.29 17.30
C THR A 398 2.51 -12.09 15.80
N GLY A 399 2.82 -10.88 15.29
CA GLY A 399 2.58 -10.50 13.90
C GLY A 399 1.10 -10.34 13.56
N LEU A 400 0.16 -10.57 14.48
CA LEU A 400 -1.27 -10.34 14.27
C LEU A 400 -1.59 -8.85 14.23
N LEU A 401 -2.81 -8.47 13.86
CA LEU A 401 -3.24 -7.07 14.00
C LEU A 401 -3.15 -6.64 15.47
N ASN A 402 -2.65 -5.45 15.71
CA ASN A 402 -2.75 -4.85 17.04
C ASN A 402 -4.18 -4.36 17.31
N HIS A 403 -4.43 -3.98 18.56
CA HIS A 403 -5.73 -3.48 19.02
C HIS A 403 -6.33 -2.42 18.11
N ALA A 404 -5.57 -1.38 17.78
CA ALA A 404 -6.06 -0.26 16.98
C ALA A 404 -6.56 -0.71 15.59
N ARG A 405 -5.77 -1.54 14.88
CA ARG A 405 -6.15 -2.00 13.55
C ARG A 405 -7.21 -3.07 13.53
N PHE A 406 -7.26 -3.91 14.57
CA PHE A 406 -8.37 -4.84 14.73
C PHE A 406 -9.71 -4.08 14.84
N MET A 407 -9.74 -2.98 15.61
CA MET A 407 -10.93 -2.15 15.74
C MET A 407 -11.34 -1.46 14.43
N GLU A 408 -10.38 -0.98 13.63
CA GLU A 408 -10.70 -0.45 12.29
C GLU A 408 -11.29 -1.50 11.35
N GLN A 409 -10.76 -2.73 11.36
CA GLN A 409 -11.30 -3.83 10.57
C GLN A 409 -12.70 -4.24 11.03
N LEU A 410 -12.97 -4.19 12.33
CA LEU A 410 -14.32 -4.39 12.87
C LEU A 410 -15.32 -3.39 12.28
N ASP A 411 -14.96 -2.11 12.22
CA ASP A 411 -15.83 -1.08 11.63
C ASP A 411 -16.09 -1.35 10.14
N ILE A 412 -15.06 -1.74 9.38
CA ILE A 412 -15.17 -2.07 7.94
C ILE A 412 -16.07 -3.30 7.73
N GLU A 413 -15.82 -4.39 8.44
CA GLU A 413 -16.59 -5.64 8.27
C GLU A 413 -18.02 -5.48 8.77
N ALA A 414 -18.27 -4.66 9.80
CA ALA A 414 -19.62 -4.33 10.23
C ALA A 414 -20.42 -3.58 9.15
N LEU A 415 -19.79 -2.62 8.44
CA LEU A 415 -20.41 -1.95 7.31
C LEU A 415 -20.70 -2.93 6.16
N ARG A 416 -19.76 -3.83 5.85
CA ARG A 416 -19.93 -4.86 4.81
C ARG A 416 -21.06 -5.83 5.15
N ALA A 417 -21.14 -6.30 6.39
CA ALA A 417 -22.19 -7.18 6.89
C ALA A 417 -23.57 -6.52 6.77
N ARG A 418 -23.69 -5.25 7.21
CA ARG A 418 -24.94 -4.47 7.07
C ARG A 418 -25.39 -4.34 5.62
N ARG A 419 -24.47 -4.04 4.69
CA ARG A 419 -24.79 -3.88 3.27
C ARG A 419 -25.17 -5.19 2.60
N SER A 420 -24.49 -6.29 2.93
CA SER A 420 -24.73 -7.61 2.32
C SER A 420 -25.87 -8.39 2.97
N GLY A 421 -26.34 -7.95 4.14
CA GLY A 421 -27.34 -8.66 4.94
C GLY A 421 -26.82 -9.97 5.54
N LYS A 422 -25.51 -10.21 5.51
CA LYS A 422 -24.88 -11.44 6.01
C LYS A 422 -24.43 -11.28 7.47
N PRO A 423 -24.37 -12.39 8.26
CA PRO A 423 -24.01 -12.32 9.67
C PRO A 423 -22.53 -11.94 9.88
N LEU A 424 -22.24 -11.29 11.00
CA LEU A 424 -20.88 -11.02 11.47
C LEU A 424 -20.77 -11.43 12.94
N SER A 425 -19.82 -12.31 13.23
CA SER A 425 -19.51 -12.75 14.59
C SER A 425 -18.13 -12.27 15.03
N ALA A 426 -17.94 -12.11 16.34
CA ALA A 426 -16.64 -11.87 16.95
C ALA A 426 -16.41 -12.82 18.11
N ALA A 427 -15.14 -13.16 18.35
CA ALA A 427 -14.69 -13.89 19.52
C ALA A 427 -13.62 -13.10 20.28
N MET A 428 -13.76 -13.02 21.60
CA MET A 428 -12.71 -12.59 22.52
C MET A 428 -12.12 -13.82 23.20
N ILE A 429 -10.80 -13.94 23.21
CA ILE A 429 -10.05 -15.11 23.66
C ILE A 429 -9.01 -14.66 24.68
N ASP A 430 -8.86 -15.40 25.78
CA ASP A 430 -7.86 -15.13 26.82
C ASP A 430 -7.20 -16.43 27.29
N ILE A 431 -5.87 -16.43 27.38
CA ILE A 431 -5.10 -17.59 27.82
C ILE A 431 -5.29 -17.80 29.33
N ASP A 432 -5.78 -18.98 29.69
CA ASP A 432 -6.11 -19.29 31.07
C ASP A 432 -4.86 -19.34 31.94
N HIS A 433 -4.92 -18.67 33.10
CA HIS A 433 -3.85 -18.66 34.09
C HIS A 433 -2.49 -18.17 33.55
N PHE A 434 -2.48 -17.29 32.53
CA PHE A 434 -1.25 -16.84 31.88
C PHE A 434 -0.24 -16.20 32.84
N LYS A 435 -0.70 -15.42 33.83
CA LYS A 435 0.18 -14.92 34.90
C LYS A 435 0.92 -16.05 35.63
N SER A 436 0.25 -17.16 35.94
CA SER A 436 0.89 -18.32 36.57
C SER A 436 1.90 -19.01 35.65
N VAL A 437 1.68 -18.98 34.33
CA VAL A 437 2.66 -19.49 33.35
C VAL A 437 3.92 -18.63 33.41
N ASN A 438 3.79 -17.29 33.42
CA ASN A 438 4.94 -16.40 33.53
C ASN A 438 5.65 -16.51 34.88
N ASP A 439 4.91 -16.61 35.99
CA ASP A 439 5.48 -16.69 37.33
C ASP A 439 6.23 -18.03 37.55
N SER A 440 5.71 -19.14 36.99
CA SER A 440 6.32 -20.47 37.13
C SER A 440 7.43 -20.74 36.11
N TYR A 441 7.32 -20.18 34.90
CA TYR A 441 8.15 -20.58 33.77
C TYR A 441 8.89 -19.41 33.10
N GLY A 442 8.69 -18.18 33.56
CA GLY A 442 9.34 -16.98 33.05
C GLY A 442 8.69 -16.44 31.78
N HIS A 443 8.91 -15.15 31.51
CA HIS A 443 8.29 -14.42 30.41
C HIS A 443 8.60 -15.02 29.02
N ALA A 444 9.81 -15.53 28.80
CA ALA A 444 10.16 -16.18 27.53
C ALA A 444 9.29 -17.41 27.24
N ALA A 445 8.87 -18.15 28.27
CA ALA A 445 7.94 -19.27 28.10
C ALA A 445 6.53 -18.76 27.80
N GLY A 446 6.10 -17.68 28.44
CA GLY A 446 4.84 -17.01 28.11
C GLY A 446 4.79 -16.54 26.66
N ASP A 447 5.86 -15.93 26.16
CA ASP A 447 5.98 -15.49 24.76
C ASP A 447 5.82 -16.64 23.77
N ILE A 448 6.38 -17.82 24.08
CA ILE A 448 6.21 -19.03 23.28
C ILE A 448 4.74 -19.48 23.25
N VAL A 449 4.04 -19.42 24.39
CA VAL A 449 2.62 -19.78 24.48
C VAL A 449 1.76 -18.81 23.65
N ILE A 450 2.02 -17.50 23.76
CA ILE A 450 1.31 -16.47 22.97
C ILE A 450 1.55 -16.70 21.48
N LYS A 451 2.81 -16.89 21.05
CA LYS A 451 3.15 -17.18 19.64
C LYS A 451 2.50 -18.48 19.16
N GLY A 452 2.42 -19.50 20.01
CA GLY A 452 1.77 -20.76 19.71
C GLY A 452 0.27 -20.59 19.43
N LEU A 453 -0.44 -19.82 20.27
CA LEU A 453 -1.85 -19.53 20.05
C LEU A 453 -2.08 -18.70 18.78
N ALA A 454 -1.27 -17.66 18.57
CA ALA A 454 -1.36 -16.79 17.39
C ALA A 454 -1.28 -17.61 16.09
N ARG A 455 -0.31 -18.52 15.98
CA ARG A 455 -0.18 -19.40 14.81
C ARG A 455 -1.31 -20.37 14.67
N LEU A 456 -1.77 -20.96 15.77
CA LEU A 456 -2.88 -21.90 15.72
C LEU A 456 -4.14 -21.22 15.17
N LEU A 457 -4.40 -19.98 15.57
CA LEU A 457 -5.47 -19.16 15.01
C LEU A 457 -5.25 -18.93 13.51
N GLN A 458 -4.06 -18.47 13.09
CA GLN A 458 -3.75 -18.23 11.67
C GLN A 458 -3.87 -19.49 10.78
N GLN A 459 -3.54 -20.67 11.31
CA GLN A 459 -3.59 -21.94 10.57
C GLN A 459 -4.99 -22.53 10.46
N ARG A 460 -5.86 -22.27 11.45
CA ARG A 460 -7.21 -22.85 11.53
C ARG A 460 -8.30 -21.94 10.99
N LEU A 461 -8.06 -20.64 10.99
CA LEU A 461 -9.00 -19.64 10.51
C LEU A 461 -8.82 -19.36 9.02
N ARG A 462 -9.88 -18.86 8.39
CA ARG A 462 -9.88 -18.54 6.96
C ARG A 462 -9.09 -17.26 6.72
N GLN A 463 -8.61 -17.08 5.49
CA GLN A 463 -7.94 -15.83 5.10
C GLN A 463 -8.84 -14.58 5.24
N VAL A 464 -10.17 -14.77 5.14
CA VAL A 464 -11.15 -13.69 5.31
C VAL A 464 -11.45 -13.39 6.78
N ASP A 465 -11.07 -14.27 7.71
CA ASP A 465 -11.24 -14.03 9.14
C ASP A 465 -10.17 -13.04 9.61
N VAL A 466 -10.55 -12.10 10.46
CA VAL A 466 -9.64 -11.06 10.96
C VAL A 466 -9.15 -11.45 12.34
N ILE A 467 -7.84 -11.50 12.55
CA ILE A 467 -7.23 -11.92 13.81
C ILE A 467 -6.38 -10.79 14.37
N GLY A 468 -6.61 -10.42 15.62
CA GLY A 468 -5.83 -9.42 16.34
C GLY A 468 -5.40 -9.88 17.73
N ARG A 469 -4.28 -9.34 18.21
CA ARG A 469 -3.91 -9.38 19.63
C ARG A 469 -4.49 -8.13 20.29
N TYR A 470 -5.47 -8.35 21.16
CA TYR A 470 -6.25 -7.27 21.77
C TYR A 470 -5.47 -6.60 22.92
N GLY A 471 -4.66 -7.37 23.65
CA GLY A 471 -3.73 -6.85 24.66
C GLY A 471 -3.15 -7.97 25.51
N GLY A 472 -1.88 -7.91 25.91
CA GLY A 472 -1.28 -8.92 26.80
C GLY A 472 -1.46 -10.36 26.31
N GLU A 473 -2.23 -11.17 27.04
CA GLU A 473 -2.63 -12.54 26.68
C GLU A 473 -3.97 -12.68 25.94
N GLU A 474 -4.59 -11.57 25.56
CA GLU A 474 -5.91 -11.50 24.94
C GLU A 474 -5.83 -11.38 23.42
N PHE A 475 -6.70 -12.12 22.74
CA PHE A 475 -6.83 -12.16 21.29
C PHE A 475 -8.29 -11.90 20.91
N ALA A 476 -8.47 -11.36 19.71
CA ALA A 476 -9.78 -11.10 19.14
C ALA A 476 -9.84 -11.64 17.71
N VAL A 477 -11.00 -12.19 17.34
CA VAL A 477 -11.25 -12.73 16.00
C VAL A 477 -12.58 -12.19 15.47
N LEU A 478 -12.61 -11.76 14.21
CA LEU A 478 -13.84 -11.49 13.47
C LEU A 478 -14.08 -12.59 12.45
N PHE A 479 -15.33 -13.01 12.34
CA PHE A 479 -15.79 -14.02 11.39
C PHE A 479 -16.84 -13.40 10.47
N PRO A 480 -16.42 -12.82 9.33
CA PRO A 480 -17.35 -12.34 8.32
C PRO A 480 -18.23 -13.49 7.81
N GLU A 481 -19.49 -13.16 7.51
CA GLU A 481 -20.48 -14.09 6.93
C GLU A 481 -20.68 -15.37 7.75
N THR A 482 -20.49 -15.30 9.07
CA THR A 482 -20.51 -16.46 9.98
C THR A 482 -21.42 -16.20 11.18
N SER A 483 -22.26 -17.17 11.53
CA SER A 483 -23.14 -17.12 12.71
C SER A 483 -22.37 -17.40 14.01
N SER A 484 -22.95 -17.01 15.14
CA SER A 484 -22.35 -17.25 16.47
C SER A 484 -22.10 -18.73 16.74
N ASP A 485 -23.00 -19.61 16.31
CA ASP A 485 -22.87 -21.07 16.54
C ASP A 485 -21.72 -21.67 15.73
N ALA A 486 -21.56 -21.22 14.48
CA ALA A 486 -20.46 -21.65 13.63
C ALA A 486 -19.12 -21.10 14.17
N ALA A 487 -19.08 -19.83 14.55
CA ALA A 487 -17.89 -19.22 15.15
C ALA A 487 -17.51 -19.93 16.47
N ARG A 488 -18.50 -20.24 17.32
CA ARG A 488 -18.30 -21.03 18.55
C ARG A 488 -17.67 -22.38 18.25
N ALA A 489 -18.21 -23.14 17.29
CA ALA A 489 -17.72 -24.47 16.96
C ALA A 489 -16.24 -24.44 16.51
N VAL A 490 -15.87 -23.44 15.70
CA VAL A 490 -14.48 -23.24 15.25
C VAL A 490 -13.56 -22.94 16.45
N ILE A 491 -13.95 -22.02 17.34
CA ILE A 491 -13.13 -21.68 18.51
C ILE A 491 -13.02 -22.86 19.48
N GLU A 492 -14.09 -23.64 19.68
CA GLU A 492 -14.05 -24.86 20.50
C GLU A 492 -13.08 -25.91 19.93
N GLU A 493 -13.03 -26.04 18.60
CA GLU A 493 -12.05 -26.91 17.93
C GLU A 493 -10.62 -26.43 18.15
N ILE A 494 -10.37 -25.13 17.97
CA ILE A 494 -9.07 -24.52 18.24
C ILE A 494 -8.67 -24.74 19.70
N GLY A 495 -9.60 -24.58 20.64
CA GLY A 495 -9.37 -24.83 22.07
C GLY A 495 -8.98 -26.27 22.37
N ARG A 496 -9.66 -27.25 21.76
CA ARG A 496 -9.31 -28.68 21.89
C ARG A 496 -7.90 -28.97 21.39
N VAL A 497 -7.49 -28.37 20.26
CA VAL A 497 -6.13 -28.52 19.74
C VAL A 497 -5.11 -27.85 20.64
N PHE A 498 -5.40 -26.65 21.13
CA PHE A 498 -4.49 -25.86 21.96
C PHE A 498 -4.15 -26.57 23.28
N VAL A 499 -5.14 -27.15 23.96
CA VAL A 499 -4.93 -27.95 25.19
C VAL A 499 -4.04 -29.17 24.93
N GLY A 500 -4.08 -29.73 23.71
CA GLY A 500 -3.22 -30.84 23.30
C GLY A 500 -1.76 -30.44 23.04
N LEU A 501 -1.46 -29.14 22.85
CA LEU A 501 -0.10 -28.67 22.60
C LEU A 501 0.74 -28.78 23.88
N ARG A 502 1.91 -29.43 23.73
CA ARG A 502 2.91 -29.56 24.78
C ARG A 502 4.04 -28.57 24.52
N PHE A 503 4.16 -27.59 25.41
CA PHE A 503 5.24 -26.61 25.38
C PHE A 503 6.46 -27.22 26.08
N ARG A 504 7.48 -27.60 25.29
CA ARG A 504 8.67 -28.30 25.80
C ARG A 504 9.66 -27.34 26.43
N ARG A 505 10.27 -27.77 27.54
CA ARG A 505 11.41 -27.10 28.19
C ARG A 505 12.43 -28.12 28.69
N PRO A 506 13.66 -27.68 29.02
CA PRO A 506 14.67 -28.54 29.65
C PRO A 506 14.18 -29.24 30.92
N ASP A 507 13.29 -28.59 31.69
CA ASP A 507 12.81 -29.07 32.99
C ASP A 507 11.46 -29.82 32.93
N GLY A 508 10.92 -30.04 31.73
CA GLY A 508 9.66 -30.78 31.51
C GLY A 508 8.62 -30.02 30.68
N ASP A 509 7.67 -30.77 30.13
CA ASP A 509 6.60 -30.26 29.26
C ASP A 509 5.40 -29.76 30.08
N PHE A 510 4.79 -28.66 29.64
CA PHE A 510 3.53 -28.18 30.20
C PHE A 510 2.48 -27.93 29.11
N ALA A 511 1.21 -27.83 29.51
CA ALA A 511 0.08 -27.55 28.62
C ALA A 511 -0.73 -26.38 29.19
N VAL A 512 -1.39 -25.64 28.31
CA VAL A 512 -2.15 -24.43 28.65
C VAL A 512 -3.49 -24.48 27.93
N SER A 513 -4.54 -23.92 28.54
CA SER A 513 -5.86 -23.75 27.92
C SER A 513 -6.16 -22.28 27.66
N PHE A 514 -7.25 -22.00 26.96
CA PHE A 514 -7.81 -20.65 26.88
C PHE A 514 -9.32 -20.68 27.10
N SER A 515 -9.86 -19.55 27.51
CA SER A 515 -11.30 -19.30 27.54
C SER A 515 -11.68 -18.34 26.41
N ALA A 516 -12.90 -18.47 25.88
CA ALA A 516 -13.39 -17.57 24.85
C ALA A 516 -14.85 -17.17 25.06
N GLY A 517 -15.19 -15.98 24.59
CA GLY A 517 -16.56 -15.49 24.48
C GLY A 517 -16.88 -15.11 23.04
N VAL A 518 -18.00 -15.59 22.53
CA VAL A 518 -18.45 -15.33 21.15
C VAL A 518 -19.74 -14.54 21.16
N ALA A 519 -19.86 -13.58 20.24
CA ALA A 519 -21.10 -12.86 19.99
C ALA A 519 -21.31 -12.69 18.48
N SER A 520 -22.58 -12.54 18.07
CA SER A 520 -22.95 -12.24 16.68
C SER A 520 -23.87 -11.03 16.64
N VAL A 521 -23.64 -10.14 15.69
CA VAL A 521 -24.53 -8.98 15.46
C VAL A 521 -25.75 -9.43 14.65
N ASP A 522 -26.90 -8.84 14.97
CA ASP A 522 -28.01 -8.68 14.01
C ASP A 522 -28.01 -7.23 13.50
N GLN A 523 -28.59 -6.95 12.34
CA GLN A 523 -28.41 -5.74 11.50
C GLN A 523 -28.54 -4.38 12.23
N ALA A 524 -29.12 -4.35 13.43
CA ALA A 524 -29.35 -3.16 14.24
C ALA A 524 -28.23 -2.76 15.23
N CYS A 525 -27.29 -3.64 15.60
CA CYS A 525 -26.34 -3.33 16.69
C CYS A 525 -25.08 -2.56 16.17
N GLN A 526 -24.50 -1.68 17.00
CA GLN A 526 -23.25 -0.96 16.69
C GLN A 526 -22.02 -1.87 16.79
N PRO A 527 -20.95 -1.64 16.02
CA PRO A 527 -19.76 -2.50 16.01
C PRO A 527 -19.14 -2.71 17.39
N ARG A 528 -19.04 -1.65 18.22
CA ARG A 528 -18.50 -1.75 19.59
C ARG A 528 -19.30 -2.68 20.50
N GLN A 529 -20.62 -2.75 20.33
CA GLN A 529 -21.50 -3.61 21.14
C GLN A 529 -21.22 -5.11 20.88
N LEU A 530 -20.69 -5.45 19.71
CA LEU A 530 -20.29 -6.81 19.37
C LEU A 530 -19.12 -7.28 20.27
N ILE A 531 -18.07 -6.47 20.36
CA ILE A 531 -16.90 -6.77 21.17
C ILE A 531 -17.25 -6.78 22.65
N GLU A 532 -18.04 -5.82 23.12
CA GLU A 532 -18.53 -5.80 24.51
C GLU A 532 -19.35 -7.05 24.86
N ALA A 533 -20.17 -7.55 23.93
CA ALA A 533 -20.93 -8.78 24.16
C ALA A 533 -20.02 -10.02 24.20
N ALA A 534 -19.04 -10.10 23.29
CA ALA A 534 -18.05 -11.17 23.28
C ALA A 534 -17.20 -11.16 24.57
N ASP A 535 -16.80 -9.98 25.05
CA ASP A 535 -16.06 -9.82 26.30
C ASP A 535 -16.89 -10.24 27.53
N ARG A 536 -18.18 -9.88 27.58
CA ARG A 536 -19.10 -10.38 28.63
C ARG A 536 -19.20 -11.91 28.61
N ALA A 537 -19.29 -12.52 27.43
CA ALA A 537 -19.29 -13.99 27.32
C ALA A 537 -17.96 -14.59 27.81
N LEU A 538 -16.83 -13.97 27.50
CA LEU A 538 -15.51 -14.40 27.96
C LEU A 538 -15.41 -14.33 29.48
N TYR A 539 -15.94 -13.26 30.08
CA TYR A 539 -16.01 -13.12 31.53
C TYR A 539 -16.82 -14.26 32.17
N ASP A 540 -17.97 -14.63 31.58
CA ASP A 540 -18.76 -15.77 32.04
C ASP A 540 -18.04 -17.11 31.87
N ALA A 541 -17.28 -17.30 30.79
CA ALA A 541 -16.44 -18.48 30.58
C ALA A 541 -15.39 -18.61 31.70
N LYS A 542 -14.72 -17.50 32.07
CA LYS A 542 -13.76 -17.45 33.17
C LYS A 542 -14.41 -17.79 34.52
N ARG A 543 -15.62 -17.30 34.77
CA ARG A 543 -16.38 -17.58 36.03
C ARG A 543 -16.88 -19.01 36.13
N ARG A 544 -17.22 -19.65 35.01
CA ARG A 544 -17.75 -21.02 34.97
C ARG A 544 -16.67 -22.11 34.97
N GLY A 545 -15.42 -21.74 35.26
CA GLY A 545 -14.33 -22.69 35.44
C GLY A 545 -13.34 -22.76 34.27
N ARG A 546 -13.33 -21.76 33.38
CA ARG A 546 -12.34 -21.63 32.29
C ARG A 546 -12.38 -22.78 31.27
N ASN A 547 -11.42 -22.81 30.34
CA ASN A 547 -11.27 -23.81 29.27
C ASN A 547 -12.58 -24.12 28.53
N ARG A 548 -13.28 -23.06 28.13
CA ARG A 548 -14.61 -23.16 27.50
C ARG A 548 -14.91 -21.95 26.65
N VAL A 549 -15.91 -22.12 25.79
CA VAL A 549 -16.46 -21.07 24.95
C VAL A 549 -17.89 -20.79 25.40
N GLU A 550 -18.19 -19.53 25.71
CA GLU A 550 -19.55 -19.06 25.99
C GLU A 550 -20.03 -18.17 24.86
N VAL A 551 -21.36 -18.10 24.66
CA VAL A 551 -21.97 -17.26 23.62
C VAL A 551 -22.87 -16.22 24.29
N ALA A 552 -22.77 -14.97 23.86
CA ALA A 552 -23.69 -13.91 24.23
C ALA A 552 -24.39 -13.33 23.00
N THR A 553 -25.65 -12.97 23.18
CA THR A 553 -26.41 -12.20 22.19
C THR A 553 -26.25 -10.71 22.53
N PRO A 554 -25.73 -9.86 21.62
CA PRO A 554 -25.44 -8.46 21.92
C PRO A 554 -26.71 -7.61 22.14
N CYS A 555 -27.85 -8.06 21.63
CA CYS A 555 -29.10 -7.32 21.63
C CYS A 555 -30.25 -8.17 22.21
N ALA A 556 -30.42 -8.14 23.53
CA ALA A 556 -31.68 -8.50 24.19
C ALA A 556 -32.30 -7.24 24.83
N GLY A 557 -33.17 -6.57 24.07
CA GLY A 557 -33.96 -5.38 24.46
C GLY A 557 -34.09 -4.41 23.27
N ALA A 558 -35.25 -4.11 22.69
CA ALA A 558 -36.62 -4.18 23.20
C ALA A 558 -37.51 -5.07 22.32
N ALA A 559 -38.04 -6.15 22.89
CA ALA A 559 -39.33 -6.66 22.44
C ALA A 559 -40.39 -5.68 22.95
N THR A 560 -41.08 -4.99 22.03
CA THR A 560 -42.36 -4.33 22.32
C THR A 560 -43.46 -5.36 22.52
#